data_AF-A0A8T5SG21-F1
#
_entry.id   AF-A0A8T5SG21-F1
#
_cell.length_a   1.000
_cell.length_b   1.000
_cell.length_c   1.000
_cell.angle_alpha   90.00
_cell.angle_beta   90.00
_cell.angle_gamma   90.00
#
_symmetry.space_group_name_H-M   'P 1'
#
loop_
_entity.id
_entity.type
_entity.pdbx_description
1 polymer ?
#
loop_
_entity_poly.entity_id
_entity_poly.type
_entity_poly.pdbx_seq_one_letter_code
_entity_poly.pdbx_strand_id
1 'polypeptide(L)'
;MSVEGRFLLDLRAKVNDLEKQLSETKTDLSQTQDKLAATQNELADTKQTLDDTQNTLEKTIGDGERKDKTIEVVTAEKNGLAADKETLTKDLEENVNKVSDLEPRLATSEEKVGILTQDLDAANQKASDLETQSSANQEEINKLKADNEELTSKLTTSESELTQLNAQLTESNNTLLQRDTQIQELGVSITEKDQTLESTTAHLTEVETELEELKPPDIGAGGFAADERITCPMCGSVGHDIKTVEDKSKVLSYVGHIPMYAKKHVCKKCGYEF
;
A
#
# COMPACT_ATOMS: atom_id res chain seq x y z
N MET A 1 -7.62 169.99 100.36
CA MET A 1 -8.39 168.86 99.81
C MET A 1 -7.70 168.23 98.59
N SER A 2 -6.41 167.87 98.68
CA SER A 2 -5.63 167.32 97.54
C SER A 2 -5.22 165.85 97.73
N VAL A 3 -5.39 165.29 98.93
CA VAL A 3 -4.83 163.97 99.31
C VAL A 3 -5.82 162.84 99.00
N GLU A 4 -7.12 163.02 99.28
CA GLU A 4 -8.19 162.10 98.87
C GLU A 4 -8.20 161.81 97.37
N GLY A 5 -7.98 162.83 96.52
CA GLY A 5 -8.02 162.68 95.07
C GLY A 5 -6.91 161.77 94.51
N ARG A 6 -5.70 161.80 95.11
CA ARG A 6 -4.58 160.93 94.70
C ARG A 6 -4.79 159.47 95.10
N PHE A 7 -5.32 159.23 96.30
CA PHE A 7 -5.65 157.87 96.75
C PHE A 7 -6.75 157.24 95.88
N LEU A 8 -7.79 158.01 95.54
CA LEU A 8 -8.85 157.57 94.64
C LEU A 8 -8.35 157.30 93.21
N LEU A 9 -7.35 158.05 92.75
CA LEU A 9 -6.67 157.81 91.47
C LEU A 9 -5.85 156.50 91.46
N ASP A 10 -5.10 156.21 92.53
CA ASP A 10 -4.34 154.96 92.67
C ASP A 10 -5.27 153.74 92.79
N LEU A 11 -6.38 153.88 93.50
CA LEU A 11 -7.41 152.85 93.60
C LEU A 11 -8.05 152.59 92.22
N ARG A 12 -8.35 153.64 91.44
CA ARG A 12 -8.85 153.52 90.07
C ARG A 12 -7.84 152.85 89.14
N ALA A 13 -6.55 153.16 89.29
CA ALA A 13 -5.49 152.51 88.52
C ALA A 13 -5.39 151.01 88.83
N LYS A 14 -5.47 150.63 90.11
CA LYS A 14 -5.53 149.22 90.54
C LYS A 14 -6.80 148.51 90.06
N VAL A 15 -7.96 149.16 90.12
CA VAL A 15 -9.21 148.61 89.60
C VAL A 15 -9.10 148.38 88.09
N ASN A 16 -8.58 149.35 87.34
CA ASN A 16 -8.37 149.19 85.90
C ASN A 16 -7.35 148.06 85.56
N ASP A 17 -6.28 147.92 86.35
CA ASP A 17 -5.29 146.85 86.19
C ASP A 17 -5.91 145.48 86.51
N LEU A 18 -6.69 145.38 87.58
CA LEU A 18 -7.44 144.17 87.93
C LEU A 18 -8.52 143.83 86.89
N GLU A 19 -9.21 144.82 86.33
CA GLU A 19 -10.18 144.63 85.23
C GLU A 19 -9.48 144.10 83.97
N LYS A 20 -8.29 144.63 83.65
CA LYS A 20 -7.46 144.14 82.55
C LYS A 20 -7.00 142.70 82.80
N GLN A 21 -6.44 142.40 83.97
CA GLN A 21 -6.01 141.05 84.36
C GLN A 21 -7.18 140.06 84.36
N LEU A 22 -8.37 140.48 84.81
CA LEU A 22 -9.59 139.66 84.77
C LEU A 22 -10.03 139.38 83.33
N SER A 23 -9.94 140.36 82.44
CA SER A 23 -10.25 140.20 81.01
C SER A 23 -9.26 139.27 80.32
N GLU A 24 -7.96 139.39 80.62
CA GLU A 24 -6.91 138.50 80.11
C GLU A 24 -7.13 137.07 80.61
N THR A 25 -7.34 136.89 81.92
CA THR A 25 -7.61 135.58 82.53
C THR A 25 -8.86 134.93 81.94
N LYS A 26 -9.92 135.70 81.67
CA LYS A 26 -11.15 135.19 81.04
C LYS A 26 -10.91 134.73 79.60
N THR A 27 -10.06 135.46 78.87
CA THR A 27 -9.66 135.10 77.50
C THR A 27 -8.84 133.81 77.51
N ASP A 28 -7.85 133.71 78.40
CA ASP A 28 -6.99 132.52 78.54
C ASP A 28 -7.79 131.29 78.98
N LEU A 29 -8.75 131.46 79.89
CA LEU A 29 -9.65 130.40 80.32
C LEU A 29 -10.49 129.89 79.13
N SER A 30 -11.05 130.80 78.32
CA SER A 30 -11.80 130.43 77.11
C SER A 30 -10.92 129.64 76.13
N GLN A 31 -9.70 130.13 75.85
CA GLN A 31 -8.77 129.42 74.97
C GLN A 31 -8.37 128.04 75.51
N THR A 32 -8.24 127.91 76.83
CA THR A 32 -7.93 126.64 77.49
C THR A 32 -9.11 125.68 77.40
N GLN A 33 -10.34 126.17 77.55
CA GLN A 33 -11.57 125.38 77.36
C GLN A 33 -11.69 124.87 75.92
N ASP A 34 -11.40 125.73 74.93
CA ASP A 34 -11.42 125.35 73.51
C ASP A 34 -10.37 124.28 73.20
N LYS A 35 -9.14 124.44 73.72
CA LYS A 35 -8.07 123.45 73.59
C LYS A 35 -8.45 122.12 74.24
N LEU A 36 -9.02 122.15 75.45
CA LEU A 36 -9.45 120.95 76.15
C LEU A 36 -10.53 120.19 75.36
N ALA A 37 -11.50 120.91 74.80
CA ALA A 37 -12.54 120.32 73.96
C ALA A 37 -11.95 119.69 72.69
N ALA A 38 -11.00 120.36 72.04
CA ALA A 38 -10.29 119.82 70.88
C ALA A 38 -9.54 118.52 71.22
N THR A 39 -8.76 118.52 72.30
CA THR A 39 -8.04 117.31 72.76
C THR A 39 -8.98 116.18 73.17
N GLN A 40 -10.15 116.48 73.74
CA GLN A 40 -11.17 115.47 74.06
C GLN A 40 -11.72 114.80 72.79
N ASN A 41 -11.97 115.57 71.73
CA ASN A 41 -12.40 115.02 70.45
C ASN A 41 -11.31 114.16 69.79
N GLU A 42 -10.06 114.64 69.76
CA GLU A 42 -8.92 113.87 69.24
C GLU A 42 -8.70 112.56 70.00
N LEU A 43 -8.89 112.57 71.33
CA LEU A 43 -8.80 111.37 72.15
C LEU A 43 -9.92 110.37 71.83
N ALA A 44 -11.14 110.86 71.59
CA ALA A 44 -12.26 110.02 71.18
C ALA A 44 -12.00 109.36 69.81
N ASP A 45 -11.50 110.12 68.84
CA ASP A 45 -11.15 109.62 67.50
C ASP A 45 -10.00 108.60 67.55
N THR A 46 -8.99 108.87 68.38
CA THR A 46 -7.86 107.94 68.59
C THR A 46 -8.34 106.63 69.22
N LYS A 47 -9.28 106.70 70.17
CA LYS A 47 -9.85 105.52 70.80
C LYS A 47 -10.66 104.68 69.81
N GLN A 48 -11.49 105.33 68.98
CA GLN A 48 -12.23 104.63 67.93
C GLN A 48 -11.28 103.94 66.94
N THR A 49 -10.22 104.63 66.51
CA THR A 49 -9.21 104.08 65.61
C THR A 49 -8.49 102.88 66.23
N LEU A 50 -8.20 102.94 67.54
CA LEU A 50 -7.58 101.83 68.27
C LEU A 50 -8.50 100.61 68.32
N ASP A 51 -9.79 100.82 68.62
CA ASP A 51 -10.79 99.75 68.65
C ASP A 51 -10.93 99.10 67.25
N ASP A 52 -10.98 99.90 66.19
CA ASP A 52 -11.03 99.41 64.80
C ASP A 52 -9.78 98.63 64.40
N THR A 53 -8.61 99.11 64.84
CA THR A 53 -7.33 98.43 64.62
C THR A 53 -7.27 97.09 65.36
N GLN A 54 -7.74 97.06 66.61
CA GLN A 54 -7.81 95.83 67.42
C GLN A 54 -8.74 94.80 66.75
N ASN A 55 -9.93 95.20 66.31
CA ASN A 55 -10.86 94.32 65.61
C ASN A 55 -10.26 93.75 64.31
N THR A 56 -9.51 94.59 63.57
CA THR A 56 -8.82 94.15 62.34
C THR A 56 -7.70 93.16 62.64
N LEU A 57 -6.95 93.37 63.72
CA LEU A 57 -5.89 92.47 64.14
C LEU A 57 -6.45 91.12 64.58
N GLU A 58 -7.51 91.10 65.39
CA GLU A 58 -8.19 89.87 65.83
C GLU A 58 -8.69 89.05 64.63
N LYS A 59 -9.29 89.70 63.63
CA LYS A 59 -9.71 89.03 62.39
C LYS A 59 -8.53 88.44 61.62
N THR A 60 -7.44 89.19 61.51
CA THR A 60 -6.22 88.74 60.79
C THR A 60 -5.57 87.54 61.47
N ILE A 61 -5.53 87.52 62.81
CA ILE A 61 -5.04 86.38 63.58
C ILE A 61 -5.91 85.16 63.31
N GLY A 62 -7.24 85.29 63.38
CA GLY A 62 -8.16 84.19 63.10
C GLY A 62 -8.04 83.64 61.67
N ASP A 63 -7.81 84.50 60.68
CA ASP A 63 -7.55 84.06 59.31
C ASP A 63 -6.19 83.37 59.15
N GLY A 64 -5.17 83.80 59.90
CA GLY A 64 -3.87 83.13 60.00
C GLY A 64 -4.01 81.71 60.53
N GLU A 65 -4.66 81.54 61.68
CA GLU A 65 -4.89 80.23 62.31
C GLU A 65 -5.67 79.26 61.39
N ARG A 66 -6.64 79.77 60.62
CA ARG A 66 -7.39 78.97 59.63
C ARG A 66 -6.51 78.50 58.48
N LYS A 67 -5.62 79.37 57.99
CA LYS A 67 -4.66 79.02 56.94
C LYS A 67 -3.65 78.00 57.45
N ASP A 68 -3.16 78.15 58.67
CA ASP A 68 -2.23 77.18 59.28
C ASP A 68 -2.84 75.79 59.38
N LYS A 69 -4.09 75.68 59.85
CA LYS A 69 -4.84 74.40 59.86
C LYS A 69 -5.00 73.81 58.45
N THR A 70 -5.23 74.65 57.46
CA THR A 70 -5.34 74.20 56.06
C THR A 70 -3.99 73.69 55.54
N ILE A 71 -2.89 74.38 55.87
CA ILE A 71 -1.52 73.96 55.52
C ILE A 71 -1.18 72.62 56.16
N GLU A 72 -1.54 72.40 57.43
CA GLU A 72 -1.35 71.11 58.11
C GLU A 72 -2.07 69.96 57.38
N VAL A 73 -3.35 70.15 57.04
CA VAL A 73 -4.15 69.15 56.31
C VAL A 73 -3.54 68.85 54.94
N VAL A 74 -3.24 69.88 54.16
CA VAL A 74 -2.64 69.71 52.80
C VAL A 74 -1.27 69.04 52.88
N THR A 75 -0.49 69.33 53.92
CA THR A 75 0.81 68.67 54.14
C THR A 75 0.64 67.18 54.45
N ALA A 76 -0.34 66.82 55.28
CA ALA A 76 -0.66 65.43 55.57
C ALA A 76 -1.13 64.68 54.31
N GLU A 77 -2.05 65.28 53.53
CA GLU A 77 -2.52 64.71 52.26
C GLU A 77 -1.38 64.51 51.26
N LYS A 78 -0.50 65.50 51.12
CA LYS A 78 0.69 65.41 50.25
C LYS A 78 1.60 64.24 50.65
N ASN A 79 1.81 64.04 51.95
CA ASN A 79 2.63 62.94 52.43
C ASN A 79 1.96 61.57 52.20
N GLY A 80 0.64 61.49 52.37
CA GLY A 80 -0.13 60.28 52.02
C GLY A 80 -0.01 59.94 50.54
N LEU A 81 -0.23 60.92 49.66
CA LEU A 81 -0.08 60.74 48.21
C LEU A 81 1.34 60.34 47.79
N ALA A 82 2.37 60.82 48.50
CA ALA A 82 3.74 60.43 48.25
C ALA A 82 3.98 58.95 48.59
N ALA A 83 3.43 58.46 49.70
CA ALA A 83 3.52 57.05 50.09
C ALA A 83 2.74 56.13 49.14
N ASP A 84 1.55 56.54 48.72
CA ASP A 84 0.75 55.80 47.73
C ASP A 84 1.49 55.69 46.39
N LYS A 85 2.11 56.80 45.95
CA LYS A 85 2.93 56.82 44.74
C LYS A 85 4.11 55.85 44.83
N GLU A 86 4.80 55.80 45.96
CA GLU A 86 5.91 54.86 46.16
C GLU A 86 5.44 53.41 46.08
N THR A 87 4.31 53.10 46.71
CA THR A 87 3.70 51.76 46.69
C THR A 87 3.31 51.35 45.27
N LEU A 88 2.58 52.22 44.55
CA LEU A 88 2.21 51.98 43.15
C LEU A 88 3.43 51.80 42.24
N THR A 89 4.53 52.50 42.52
CA THR A 89 5.77 52.35 41.76
C THR A 89 6.36 50.94 41.95
N LYS A 90 6.40 50.45 43.20
CA LYS A 90 6.88 49.08 43.50
C LYS A 90 6.00 48.01 42.86
N ASP A 91 4.67 48.16 42.94
CA ASP A 91 3.73 47.23 42.32
C ASP A 91 3.88 47.20 40.80
N LEU A 92 4.10 48.37 40.18
CA LEU A 92 4.35 48.47 38.74
C LEU A 92 5.65 47.76 38.34
N GLU A 93 6.73 47.98 39.08
CA GLU A 93 8.02 47.30 38.86
C GLU A 93 7.89 45.77 39.00
N GLU A 94 7.16 45.28 40.02
CA GLU A 94 6.91 43.86 40.20
C GLU A 94 6.13 43.27 39.01
N ASN A 95 5.09 43.96 38.54
CA ASN A 95 4.30 43.52 37.40
C ASN A 95 5.09 43.54 36.09
N VAL A 96 5.95 44.54 35.88
CA VAL A 96 6.87 44.58 34.73
C VAL A 96 7.81 43.37 34.75
N ASN A 97 8.37 43.03 35.90
CA ASN A 97 9.23 41.85 36.03
C ASN A 97 8.46 40.53 35.77
N LYS A 98 7.22 40.42 36.25
CA LYS A 98 6.37 39.25 35.95
C LYS A 98 6.08 39.12 34.46
N VAL A 99 5.74 40.22 33.78
CA VAL A 99 5.51 40.21 32.32
C VAL A 99 6.79 39.80 31.59
N SER A 100 7.94 40.36 31.99
CA SER A 100 9.24 40.01 31.40
C SER A 100 9.64 38.54 31.59
N ASP A 101 9.19 37.85 32.65
CA ASP A 101 9.38 36.39 32.83
C ASP A 101 8.41 35.56 31.97
N LEU A 102 7.19 36.04 31.78
CA LEU A 102 6.15 35.32 31.04
C LEU A 102 6.40 35.32 29.53
N GLU A 103 6.95 36.40 28.97
CA GLU A 103 7.27 36.51 27.54
C GLU A 103 8.18 35.37 27.02
N PRO A 104 9.36 35.08 27.60
CA PRO A 104 10.22 33.99 27.11
C PRO A 104 9.60 32.60 27.34
N ARG A 105 8.79 32.44 28.38
CA ARG A 105 8.07 31.19 28.65
C ARG A 105 7.00 30.92 27.61
N LEU A 106 6.29 31.97 27.17
CA LEU A 106 5.33 31.89 26.07
C LEU A 106 6.03 31.52 24.77
N ALA A 107 7.12 32.21 24.41
CA ALA A 107 7.89 31.90 23.21
C ALA A 107 8.41 30.44 23.20
N THR A 108 8.92 29.97 24.35
CA THR A 108 9.35 28.56 24.50
C THR A 108 8.19 27.58 24.33
N SER A 109 7.00 27.93 24.82
CA SER A 109 5.80 27.09 24.66
C SER A 109 5.33 27.04 23.21
N GLU A 110 5.37 28.17 22.50
CA GLU A 110 5.02 28.25 21.07
C GLU A 110 5.98 27.43 20.20
N GLU A 111 7.29 27.47 20.49
CA GLU A 111 8.28 26.63 19.81
C GLU A 111 8.01 25.15 20.02
N LYS A 112 7.72 24.73 21.26
CA LYS A 112 7.36 23.34 21.57
C LYS A 112 6.12 22.88 20.84
N VAL A 113 5.10 23.73 20.75
CA VAL A 113 3.88 23.43 19.97
C VAL A 113 4.25 23.23 18.49
N GLY A 114 5.09 24.10 17.91
CA GLY A 114 5.56 23.95 16.54
C GLY A 114 6.27 22.61 16.28
N ILE A 115 7.18 22.20 17.16
CA ILE A 115 7.88 20.91 17.07
C ILE A 115 6.90 19.74 17.15
N LEU A 116 5.99 19.74 18.14
CA LEU A 116 5.02 18.68 18.32
C LEU A 116 4.07 18.56 17.12
N THR A 117 3.71 19.68 16.48
CA THR A 117 2.92 19.66 15.24
C THR A 117 3.70 18.99 14.10
N GLN A 118 4.98 19.31 13.92
CA GLN A 118 5.82 18.68 12.89
C GLN A 118 5.99 17.17 13.12
N ASP A 119 6.21 16.76 14.37
CA ASP A 119 6.33 15.34 14.73
C ASP A 119 5.02 14.57 14.48
N LEU A 120 3.87 15.20 14.78
CA LEU A 120 2.56 14.61 14.53
C LEU A 120 2.31 14.42 13.02
N ASP A 121 2.64 15.42 12.21
CA ASP A 121 2.51 15.34 10.76
C ASP A 121 3.41 14.24 10.18
N ALA A 122 4.66 14.14 10.64
CA ALA A 122 5.58 13.08 10.23
C ALA A 122 5.07 11.68 10.63
N ALA A 123 4.51 11.53 11.83
CA ALA A 123 3.92 10.27 12.29
C ALA A 123 2.71 9.87 11.45
N ASN A 124 1.84 10.83 11.09
CA ASN A 124 0.67 10.59 10.24
C ASN A 124 1.06 10.16 8.83
N GLN A 125 2.08 10.78 8.22
CA GLN A 125 2.59 10.36 6.91
C GLN A 125 3.12 8.92 6.97
N LYS A 126 3.94 8.61 7.98
CA LYS A 126 4.45 7.24 8.17
C LYS A 126 3.35 6.21 8.38
N ALA A 127 2.28 6.56 9.09
CA ALA A 127 1.13 5.67 9.27
C ALA A 127 0.43 5.40 7.93
N SER A 128 0.22 6.42 7.10
CA SER A 128 -0.38 6.28 5.77
C SER A 128 0.49 5.44 4.82
N ASP A 129 1.81 5.62 4.87
CA ASP A 129 2.76 4.80 4.10
C ASP A 129 2.68 3.32 4.51
N LEU A 130 2.63 3.04 5.82
CA LEU A 130 2.51 1.67 6.34
C LEU A 130 1.17 1.03 5.97
N GLU A 131 0.07 1.77 5.99
CA GLU A 131 -1.24 1.28 5.54
C GLU A 131 -1.23 0.90 4.05
N THR A 132 -0.59 1.72 3.23
CA THR A 132 -0.42 1.47 1.79
C THR A 132 0.41 0.21 1.56
N GLN A 133 1.55 0.07 2.25
CA GLN A 133 2.39 -1.13 2.18
C GLN A 133 1.66 -2.38 2.66
N SER A 134 0.89 -2.30 3.74
CA SER A 134 0.11 -3.43 4.25
C SER A 134 -0.93 -3.90 3.24
N SER A 135 -1.57 -2.96 2.53
CA SER A 135 -2.56 -3.28 1.49
C SER A 135 -1.88 -3.98 0.30
N ALA A 136 -0.75 -3.45 -0.17
CA ALA A 136 0.03 -4.06 -1.25
C ALA A 136 0.52 -5.47 -0.89
N ASN A 137 1.04 -5.65 0.33
CA ASN A 137 1.47 -6.97 0.81
C ASN A 137 0.30 -7.96 0.91
N GLN A 138 -0.89 -7.49 1.32
CA GLN A 138 -2.08 -8.33 1.38
C GLN A 138 -2.54 -8.80 -0.01
N GLU A 139 -2.43 -7.95 -1.02
CA GLU A 139 -2.68 -8.32 -2.43
C GLU A 139 -1.67 -9.36 -2.93
N GLU A 140 -0.38 -9.18 -2.62
CA GLU A 140 0.66 -10.13 -2.99
C GLU A 140 0.47 -11.50 -2.33
N ILE A 141 0.11 -11.53 -1.04
CA ILE A 141 -0.24 -12.77 -0.32
C ILE A 141 -1.41 -13.49 -1.00
N ASN A 142 -2.45 -12.75 -1.39
CA ASN A 142 -3.62 -13.33 -2.05
C ASN A 142 -3.25 -13.94 -3.42
N LYS A 143 -2.37 -13.26 -4.18
CA LYS A 143 -1.87 -13.77 -5.45
C LYS A 143 -1.06 -15.05 -5.27
N LEU A 144 -0.08 -15.04 -4.37
CA LEU A 144 0.76 -16.21 -4.09
C LEU A 144 -0.07 -17.41 -3.60
N LYS A 145 -1.13 -17.15 -2.84
CA LYS A 145 -2.06 -18.20 -2.41
C LYS A 145 -2.80 -18.84 -3.60
N ALA A 146 -3.32 -18.03 -4.52
CA ALA A 146 -3.96 -18.52 -5.73
C ALA A 146 -3.00 -19.33 -6.60
N ASP A 147 -1.78 -18.85 -6.80
CA ASP A 147 -0.74 -19.56 -7.56
C ASP A 147 -0.40 -20.92 -6.92
N ASN A 148 -0.38 -21.00 -5.58
CA ASN A 148 -0.11 -22.24 -4.84
C ASN A 148 -1.26 -23.25 -4.96
N GLU A 149 -2.51 -22.78 -4.91
CA GLU A 149 -3.69 -23.61 -5.18
C GLU A 149 -3.67 -24.17 -6.62
N GLU A 150 -3.29 -23.34 -7.60
CA GLU A 150 -3.15 -23.77 -9.00
C GLU A 150 -2.04 -24.83 -9.14
N LEU A 151 -0.85 -24.58 -8.59
CA LEU A 151 0.26 -25.54 -8.63
C LEU A 151 -0.11 -26.87 -7.96
N THR A 152 -0.83 -26.82 -6.84
CA THR A 152 -1.34 -28.01 -6.15
C THR A 152 -2.28 -28.81 -7.06
N SER A 153 -3.18 -28.15 -7.79
CA SER A 153 -4.08 -28.83 -8.72
C SER A 153 -3.36 -29.47 -9.92
N LYS A 154 -2.30 -28.82 -10.43
CA LYS A 154 -1.46 -29.37 -11.50
C LYS A 154 -0.67 -30.58 -11.03
N LEU A 155 -0.17 -30.53 -9.79
CA LEU A 155 0.57 -31.63 -9.18
C LEU A 155 -0.32 -32.86 -9.05
N THR A 156 -1.51 -32.72 -8.48
CA THR A 156 -2.45 -33.86 -8.31
C THR A 156 -2.88 -34.46 -9.65
N THR A 157 -3.08 -33.62 -10.67
CA THR A 157 -3.37 -34.08 -12.04
C THR A 157 -2.21 -34.90 -12.60
N SER A 158 -0.97 -34.39 -12.48
CA SER A 158 0.23 -35.08 -12.98
C SER A 158 0.48 -36.39 -12.24
N GLU A 159 0.24 -36.44 -10.92
CA GLU A 159 0.32 -37.66 -10.11
C GLU A 159 -0.69 -38.71 -10.59
N SER A 160 -1.94 -38.30 -10.86
CA SER A 160 -2.96 -39.19 -11.42
C SER A 160 -2.54 -39.76 -12.77
N GLU A 161 -2.04 -38.93 -13.68
CA GLU A 161 -1.55 -39.36 -15.00
C GLU A 161 -0.39 -40.37 -14.86
N LEU A 162 0.55 -40.14 -13.94
CA LEU A 162 1.64 -41.09 -13.65
C LEU A 162 1.11 -42.44 -13.16
N THR A 163 0.12 -42.45 -12.27
CA THR A 163 -0.49 -43.71 -11.82
C THR A 163 -1.17 -44.46 -12.97
N GLN A 164 -1.85 -43.74 -13.86
CA GLN A 164 -2.50 -44.34 -15.03
C GLN A 164 -1.48 -44.91 -16.03
N LEU A 165 -0.43 -44.15 -16.35
CA LEU A 165 0.64 -44.62 -17.24
C LEU A 165 1.36 -45.85 -16.67
N ASN A 166 1.61 -45.90 -15.36
CA ASN A 166 2.20 -47.08 -14.72
C ASN A 166 1.29 -48.32 -14.79
N ALA A 167 -0.03 -48.14 -14.64
CA ALA A 167 -0.98 -49.23 -14.83
C ALA A 167 -0.95 -49.76 -16.27
N GLN A 168 -0.94 -48.86 -17.26
CA GLN A 168 -0.82 -49.22 -18.68
C GLN A 168 0.49 -49.93 -19.00
N LEU A 169 1.60 -49.49 -18.41
CA LEU A 169 2.91 -50.14 -18.56
C LEU A 169 2.89 -51.57 -18.02
N THR A 170 2.27 -51.76 -16.84
CA THR A 170 2.13 -53.08 -16.21
C THR A 170 1.29 -54.02 -17.06
N GLU A 171 0.17 -53.53 -17.60
CA GLU A 171 -0.71 -54.31 -18.48
C GLU A 171 -0.02 -54.68 -19.81
N SER A 172 0.71 -53.74 -20.40
CA SER A 172 1.50 -53.98 -21.60
C SER A 172 2.59 -55.03 -21.36
N ASN A 173 3.29 -54.96 -20.22
CA ASN A 173 4.29 -55.95 -19.81
C ASN A 173 3.67 -57.35 -19.61
N ASN A 174 2.51 -57.45 -18.97
CA ASN A 174 1.80 -58.71 -18.81
C ASN A 174 1.40 -59.30 -20.18
N THR A 175 0.95 -58.45 -21.10
CA THR A 175 0.63 -58.85 -22.48
C THR A 175 1.87 -59.37 -23.21
N LEU A 176 3.01 -58.68 -23.07
CA LEU A 176 4.29 -59.11 -23.66
C LEU A 176 4.70 -60.48 -23.12
N LEU A 177 4.67 -60.70 -21.81
CA LEU A 177 4.98 -62.01 -21.19
C LEU A 177 4.07 -63.13 -21.71
N GLN A 178 2.78 -62.84 -21.89
CA GLN A 178 1.84 -63.80 -22.47
C GLN A 178 2.20 -64.14 -23.92
N ARG A 179 2.58 -63.14 -24.73
CA ARG A 179 3.00 -63.34 -26.12
C ARG A 179 4.31 -64.11 -26.20
N ASP A 180 5.27 -63.83 -25.32
CA ASP A 180 6.52 -64.58 -25.25
C ASP A 180 6.27 -66.06 -24.92
N THR A 181 5.36 -66.34 -23.99
CA THR A 181 4.95 -67.72 -23.65
C THR A 181 4.30 -68.40 -24.86
N GLN A 182 3.39 -67.71 -25.56
CA GLN A 182 2.77 -68.24 -26.79
C GLN A 182 3.81 -68.53 -27.89
N ILE A 183 4.80 -67.65 -28.06
CA ILE A 183 5.89 -67.85 -29.02
C ILE A 183 6.71 -69.08 -28.64
N GLN A 184 7.03 -69.28 -27.36
CA GLN A 184 7.73 -70.48 -26.88
C GLN A 184 6.92 -71.75 -27.14
N GLU A 185 5.62 -71.77 -26.83
CA GLU A 185 4.71 -72.89 -27.09
C GLU A 185 4.63 -73.22 -28.59
N LEU A 186 4.47 -72.21 -29.45
CA LEU A 186 4.49 -72.38 -30.90
C LEU A 186 5.83 -72.89 -31.39
N GLY A 187 6.94 -72.41 -30.83
CA GLY A 187 8.28 -72.90 -31.13
C GLY A 187 8.44 -74.40 -30.83
N VAL A 188 7.97 -74.86 -29.65
CA VAL A 188 7.94 -76.29 -29.31
C VAL A 188 7.09 -77.07 -30.31
N SER A 189 5.88 -76.59 -30.61
CA SER A 189 4.99 -77.27 -31.56
C SER A 189 5.60 -77.38 -32.98
N ILE A 190 6.35 -76.36 -33.42
CA ILE A 190 7.09 -76.42 -34.68
C ILE A 190 8.16 -77.51 -34.61
N THR A 191 8.96 -77.57 -33.54
CA THR A 191 9.99 -78.61 -33.40
C THR A 191 9.41 -80.02 -33.37
N GLU A 192 8.27 -80.22 -32.72
CA GLU A 192 7.54 -81.50 -32.73
C GLU A 192 7.07 -81.86 -34.14
N LYS A 193 6.49 -80.89 -34.86
CA LYS A 193 6.06 -81.09 -36.25
C LYS A 193 7.24 -81.39 -37.17
N ASP A 194 8.37 -80.70 -37.02
CA ASP A 194 9.59 -80.96 -37.77
C ASP A 194 10.10 -82.38 -37.52
N GLN A 195 10.13 -82.85 -36.26
CA GLN A 195 10.47 -84.25 -35.94
C GLN A 195 9.51 -85.26 -36.57
N THR A 196 8.20 -84.99 -36.57
CA THR A 196 7.23 -85.87 -37.24
C THR A 196 7.40 -85.87 -38.75
N LEU A 197 7.75 -84.72 -39.35
CA LEU A 197 8.07 -84.61 -40.77
C LEU A 197 9.34 -85.38 -41.10
N GLU A 198 10.39 -85.28 -40.29
CA GLU A 198 11.61 -86.08 -40.44
C GLU A 198 11.31 -87.58 -40.34
N SER A 199 10.54 -88.01 -39.35
CA SER A 199 10.13 -89.41 -39.18
C SER A 199 9.29 -89.94 -40.34
N THR A 200 8.29 -89.17 -40.79
CA THR A 200 7.48 -89.54 -41.96
C THR A 200 8.28 -89.52 -43.26
N THR A 201 9.24 -88.60 -43.40
CA THR A 201 10.18 -88.57 -44.53
C THR A 201 11.07 -89.80 -44.52
N ALA A 202 11.63 -90.18 -43.36
CA ALA A 202 12.43 -91.39 -43.21
C ALA A 202 11.61 -92.66 -43.53
N HIS A 203 10.37 -92.74 -43.04
CA HIS A 203 9.47 -93.85 -43.34
C HIS A 203 9.09 -93.89 -44.83
N LEU A 204 8.92 -92.73 -45.48
CA LEU A 204 8.74 -92.66 -46.93
C LEU A 204 9.97 -93.22 -47.66
N THR A 205 11.19 -92.84 -47.26
CA THR A 205 12.41 -93.39 -47.86
C THR A 205 12.57 -94.89 -47.62
N GLU A 206 12.20 -95.41 -46.45
CA GLU A 206 12.21 -96.84 -46.13
C GLU A 206 11.22 -97.60 -47.02
N VAL A 207 9.98 -97.13 -47.12
CA VAL A 207 8.97 -97.72 -48.01
C VAL A 207 9.39 -97.63 -49.48
N GLU A 208 10.04 -96.54 -49.91
CA GLU A 208 10.63 -96.43 -51.26
C GLU A 208 11.73 -97.47 -51.46
N THR A 209 12.55 -97.74 -50.44
CA THR A 209 13.61 -98.77 -50.48
C THR A 209 13.02 -100.18 -50.51
N GLU A 210 12.01 -100.47 -49.69
CA GLU A 210 11.27 -101.75 -49.73
C GLU A 210 10.54 -101.96 -51.07
N LEU A 211 10.02 -100.88 -51.66
CA LEU A 211 9.42 -100.91 -53.00
C LEU A 211 10.48 -101.20 -54.08
N GLU A 212 11.73 -100.73 -53.89
CA GLU A 212 12.87 -101.11 -54.72
C GLU A 212 13.32 -102.56 -54.49
N GLU A 213 13.23 -103.12 -53.28
CA GLU A 213 13.53 -104.53 -52.98
C GLU A 213 12.45 -105.51 -53.45
N LEU A 214 11.20 -105.07 -53.52
CA LEU A 214 10.08 -105.79 -54.14
C LEU A 214 10.05 -105.66 -55.66
N LYS A 215 10.97 -104.92 -56.28
CA LYS A 215 11.23 -105.11 -57.72
C LYS A 215 11.74 -106.54 -57.91
N PRO A 216 11.10 -107.34 -58.77
CA PRO A 216 11.57 -108.69 -59.06
C PRO A 216 13.03 -108.66 -59.52
N PRO A 217 13.86 -109.64 -59.09
CA PRO A 217 15.22 -109.76 -59.58
C PRO A 217 15.19 -109.93 -61.11
N ASP A 218 16.14 -109.28 -61.78
CA ASP A 218 16.33 -109.35 -63.22
C ASP A 218 16.80 -110.77 -63.61
N ILE A 219 15.83 -111.68 -63.70
CA ILE A 219 15.95 -112.97 -64.36
C ILE A 219 15.01 -112.91 -65.56
N GLY A 220 15.62 -112.78 -66.74
CA GLY A 220 14.92 -112.92 -67.99
C GLY A 220 14.20 -114.27 -68.09
N ALA A 221 13.00 -114.24 -68.65
CA ALA A 221 12.64 -114.95 -69.88
C ALA A 221 11.12 -115.23 -69.93
N GLY A 222 10.47 -114.59 -70.91
CA GLY A 222 9.25 -115.09 -71.57
C GLY A 222 7.97 -114.97 -70.75
N GLY A 223 7.00 -114.15 -71.12
CA GLY A 223 6.62 -113.78 -72.48
C GLY A 223 5.18 -114.20 -72.70
N PHE A 224 4.24 -113.30 -72.44
CA PHE A 224 2.95 -113.30 -73.12
C PHE A 224 2.70 -111.88 -73.61
N ALA A 225 2.73 -111.79 -74.93
CA ALA A 225 2.57 -110.61 -75.75
C ALA A 225 1.16 -110.02 -75.59
N ALA A 226 1.10 -108.70 -75.43
CA ALA A 226 -0.06 -107.92 -75.79
C ALA A 226 0.34 -107.02 -76.95
N ASP A 227 0.00 -107.50 -78.14
CA ASP A 227 -0.23 -106.77 -79.39
C ASP A 227 0.68 -105.57 -79.69
N GLU A 228 1.63 -105.81 -80.61
CA GLU A 228 2.37 -104.77 -81.33
C GLU A 228 1.41 -103.69 -81.83
N ARG A 229 1.43 -102.55 -81.15
CA ARG A 229 0.70 -101.36 -81.53
C ARG A 229 1.35 -100.80 -82.79
N ILE A 230 0.82 -101.20 -83.95
CA ILE A 230 1.28 -100.71 -85.25
C ILE A 230 1.34 -99.18 -85.19
N THR A 231 2.50 -98.63 -85.53
CA THR A 231 2.81 -97.21 -85.47
C THR A 231 3.18 -96.73 -86.86
N CYS A 232 2.60 -95.64 -87.34
CA CYS A 232 2.97 -95.09 -88.64
C CYS A 232 4.42 -94.59 -88.59
N PRO A 233 5.35 -95.13 -89.41
CA PRO A 233 6.76 -94.76 -89.37
C PRO A 233 7.01 -93.32 -89.83
N MET A 234 6.06 -92.68 -90.51
CA MET A 234 6.20 -91.32 -91.00
C MET A 234 5.74 -90.24 -90.01
N CYS A 235 4.79 -90.51 -89.12
CA CYS A 235 4.22 -89.48 -88.23
C CYS A 235 3.95 -89.93 -86.79
N GLY A 236 4.30 -91.16 -86.43
CA GLY A 236 4.15 -91.69 -85.07
C GLY A 236 2.71 -91.94 -84.61
N SER A 237 1.72 -91.83 -85.49
CA SER A 237 0.32 -92.10 -85.12
C SER A 237 0.08 -93.60 -84.90
N VAL A 238 -0.69 -93.95 -83.88
CA VAL A 238 -0.93 -95.34 -83.43
C VAL A 238 -2.43 -95.64 -83.33
N GLY A 239 -2.79 -96.93 -83.36
CA GLY A 239 -4.16 -97.37 -83.08
C GLY A 239 -5.16 -96.98 -84.17
N HIS A 240 -6.20 -96.19 -83.84
CA HIS A 240 -7.33 -95.92 -84.74
C HIS A 240 -6.95 -95.20 -86.05
N ASP A 241 -5.76 -94.59 -86.06
CA ASP A 241 -5.21 -93.81 -87.17
C ASP A 241 -4.53 -94.67 -88.24
N ILE A 242 -4.56 -96.00 -88.10
CA ILE A 242 -4.00 -96.93 -89.08
C ILE A 242 -5.12 -97.82 -89.64
N LYS A 243 -5.27 -97.83 -90.97
CA LYS A 243 -6.26 -98.65 -91.68
C LYS A 243 -5.55 -99.75 -92.47
N THR A 244 -5.92 -101.00 -92.23
CA THR A 244 -5.43 -102.13 -93.03
C THR A 244 -6.25 -102.26 -94.31
N VAL A 245 -5.59 -102.30 -95.47
CA VAL A 245 -6.19 -102.39 -96.81
C VAL A 245 -5.48 -103.50 -97.60
N GLU A 246 -6.21 -104.22 -98.45
CA GLU A 246 -5.62 -105.25 -99.33
C GLU A 246 -4.81 -104.60 -100.45
N ASP A 247 -3.53 -104.97 -100.53
CA ASP A 247 -2.60 -104.57 -101.58
C ASP A 247 -2.79 -105.44 -102.83
N LYS A 248 -3.69 -104.98 -103.71
CA LYS A 248 -4.01 -105.66 -104.97
C LYS A 248 -2.84 -105.81 -105.93
N SER A 249 -1.71 -105.13 -105.68
CA SER A 249 -0.49 -105.29 -106.49
C SER A 249 0.30 -106.55 -106.14
N LYS A 250 0.03 -107.16 -104.97
CA LYS A 250 0.79 -108.30 -104.46
C LYS A 250 -0.12 -109.46 -104.06
N VAL A 251 -0.37 -110.36 -105.01
CA VAL A 251 -1.11 -111.60 -104.76
C VAL A 251 -0.19 -112.59 -104.02
N LEU A 252 -0.58 -112.98 -102.81
CA LEU A 252 0.19 -113.93 -101.98
C LEU A 252 -0.04 -115.38 -102.40
N SER A 253 -1.30 -115.74 -102.66
CA SER A 253 -1.67 -117.09 -103.10
C SER A 253 -3.05 -117.07 -103.76
N TYR A 254 -3.37 -118.11 -104.51
CA TYR A 254 -4.73 -118.34 -105.02
C TYR A 254 -5.33 -119.51 -104.25
N VAL A 255 -6.45 -119.26 -103.56
CA VAL A 255 -7.25 -120.33 -102.96
C VAL A 255 -8.40 -120.60 -103.93
N GLY A 256 -8.20 -121.59 -104.80
CA GLY A 256 -9.05 -121.79 -105.98
C GLY A 256 -8.75 -120.77 -107.08
N HIS A 257 -9.80 -120.21 -107.71
CA HIS A 257 -9.68 -119.18 -108.78
C HIS A 257 -9.76 -117.73 -108.27
N ILE A 258 -9.65 -117.49 -106.96
CA ILE A 258 -9.72 -116.15 -106.38
C ILE A 258 -8.33 -115.78 -105.80
N PRO A 259 -7.71 -114.66 -106.26
CA PRO A 259 -6.44 -114.19 -105.70
C PRO A 259 -6.63 -113.66 -104.27
N MET A 260 -5.80 -114.13 -103.34
CA MET A 260 -5.61 -113.51 -102.04
C MET A 260 -4.46 -112.51 -102.10
N TYR A 261 -4.75 -111.26 -101.74
CA TYR A 261 -3.78 -110.17 -101.76
C TYR A 261 -3.14 -109.98 -100.38
N ALA A 262 -1.89 -109.50 -100.36
CA ALA A 262 -1.23 -109.07 -99.14
C ALA A 262 -2.02 -107.92 -98.50
N LYS A 263 -1.94 -107.77 -97.18
CA LYS A 263 -2.49 -106.59 -96.49
C LYS A 263 -1.38 -105.58 -96.27
N LYS A 264 -1.70 -104.29 -96.45
CA LYS A 264 -0.84 -103.15 -96.10
C LYS A 264 -1.57 -102.21 -95.15
N HIS A 265 -0.84 -101.39 -94.42
CA HIS A 265 -1.34 -100.42 -93.47
C HIS A 265 -1.21 -99.01 -94.02
N VAL A 266 -2.31 -98.26 -94.02
CA VAL A 266 -2.34 -96.86 -94.47
C VAL A 266 -2.64 -95.97 -93.28
N CYS A 267 -1.75 -95.01 -93.00
CA CYS A 267 -2.00 -94.02 -91.95
C CYS A 267 -3.03 -92.99 -92.41
N LYS A 268 -4.12 -92.84 -91.66
CA LYS A 268 -5.18 -91.85 -91.93
C LYS A 268 -4.72 -90.41 -91.75
N LYS A 269 -3.68 -90.14 -90.95
CA LYS A 269 -3.16 -88.78 -90.73
C LYS A 269 -2.25 -88.28 -91.84
N CYS A 270 -1.28 -89.08 -92.28
CA CYS A 270 -0.29 -88.65 -93.27
C CYS A 270 -0.43 -89.33 -94.64
N GLY A 271 -1.35 -90.29 -94.79
CA GLY A 271 -1.58 -91.02 -96.03
C GLY A 271 -0.50 -92.06 -96.39
N TYR A 272 0.54 -92.23 -95.56
CA TYR A 272 1.63 -93.16 -95.84
C TYR A 272 1.18 -94.62 -95.75
N GLU A 273 1.54 -95.41 -96.76
CA GLU A 273 1.22 -96.84 -96.87
C GLU A 273 2.47 -97.69 -96.60
N PHE A 274 2.38 -98.69 -95.74
CA PHE A 274 3.50 -99.57 -95.34
C PHE A 274 3.05 -100.98 -94.95
#